data_AF-A0AA38XIP3-F1
#
_entry.id   AF-A0AA38XIP3-F1
#
_cell.length_a   1.000
_cell.length_b   1.000
_cell.length_c   1.000
_cell.angle_alpha   90.00
_cell.angle_beta   90.00
_cell.angle_gamma   90.00
#
_symmetry.space_group_name_H-M   'P 1'
#
loop_
_entity.id
_entity.type
_entity.pdbx_description
1 polymer ?
#
loop_
_entity_poly.entity_id
_entity_poly.type
_entity_poly.pdbx_seq_one_letter_code
_entity_poly.pdbx_strand_id
1 'polypeptide(L)'
;MEPLALSKPQGRLRKACESCREVKGRCSPSEEEPSKCSSRVTELEQKIEGILTRLSSGGSAAEQPLTPITSVSSNPYTFSGDTIFEVPFKLPSVRLTNVVLDGLQDVISKGYVTFEQAELSLQAFQAQACNFPFVVVDPTIGLDILRRKRPFVLISILTFTASWNTALQKRLETELKESICKKIIMDGERSIDLLQGLLIYLNWYHFYFDPQHNQLYLFMQMATSMALELGLDKPARQELPTSPAAIIFQLRLKSRLVAEEVEGRRALLGCYYLSSAICSAVRKPNNLCYSAYIGGCGELLADIGAAKSDVFLSHFIRLQRLQEEIKQAFQYDDPHKEEPDVMKIVVLRHRFEQELEQSSQLLKAQVGHNAKLVSSSHAIKVYAREIGFHASPPSVFDFATTGPSQPSWYASPARQRSLVECLEATTTYLNHFLSLSSAEVLNFTTPDLLRLLYAVLILGRFSAGLDAPWPDASVFRASAKFGEYLTALVGKFRNTLAEIHNPPDHYLVYLGRMFEDSRRCYSSATAGAITITENLFASKSLKLTEDDPTAECCVDIPDGLDNCPDFDSFFREHLTASDPVDVFIDWGAAIA
;
A
#
# COMPACT_ATOMS: atom_id res chain seq x y z
N MET A 1 21.86 -44.15 -28.94
CA MET A 1 21.36 -44.62 -27.63
C MET A 1 19.93 -44.10 -27.49
N GLU A 2 19.02 -44.90 -26.93
CA GLU A 2 17.60 -44.55 -26.81
C GLU A 2 17.30 -43.62 -25.62
N PRO A 3 16.16 -42.91 -25.64
CA PRO A 3 15.73 -42.09 -24.51
C PRO A 3 15.18 -42.96 -23.36
N LEU A 4 15.52 -42.60 -22.11
CA LEU A 4 15.00 -43.22 -20.90
C LEU A 4 13.53 -42.83 -20.65
N ALA A 5 12.60 -43.65 -21.13
CA ALA A 5 11.19 -43.54 -20.80
C ALA A 5 10.89 -44.12 -19.40
N LEU A 6 10.50 -43.28 -18.43
CA LEU A 6 10.10 -43.75 -17.10
C LEU A 6 8.71 -44.41 -17.16
N SER A 7 8.67 -45.74 -17.09
CA SER A 7 7.44 -46.53 -17.18
C SER A 7 6.66 -46.58 -15.86
N LYS A 8 5.32 -46.44 -15.92
CA LYS A 8 4.41 -46.69 -14.78
C LYS A 8 3.97 -48.16 -14.72
N PRO A 9 4.21 -48.90 -13.61
CA PRO A 9 3.60 -50.20 -13.37
C PRO A 9 2.40 -50.08 -12.40
N GLN A 10 1.27 -49.51 -12.83
CA GLN A 10 0.01 -49.63 -12.07
C GLN A 10 -0.58 -51.03 -12.24
N GLY A 11 -0.18 -51.96 -11.36
CA GLY A 11 -0.71 -53.31 -11.32
C GLY A 11 -2.22 -53.33 -11.04
N ARG A 12 -3.03 -53.81 -12.00
CA ARG A 12 -4.45 -54.08 -11.78
C ARG A 12 -4.65 -55.46 -11.19
N LEU A 13 -5.52 -55.58 -10.20
CA LEU A 13 -6.00 -56.87 -9.68
C LEU A 13 -6.56 -57.73 -10.83
N ARG A 14 -6.16 -59.01 -10.92
CA ARG A 14 -6.59 -59.92 -12.00
C ARG A 14 -8.12 -60.12 -12.06
N LYS A 15 -8.83 -59.88 -10.96
CA LYS A 15 -10.29 -59.78 -10.87
C LYS A 15 -10.62 -58.69 -9.85
N ALA A 16 -11.54 -57.78 -10.16
CA ALA A 16 -12.14 -56.89 -9.17
C ALA A 16 -12.97 -57.69 -8.15
N CYS A 17 -13.04 -57.22 -6.90
CA CYS A 17 -13.88 -57.78 -5.85
C CYS A 17 -15.38 -57.54 -6.13
N GLU A 18 -16.25 -58.25 -5.41
CA GLU A 18 -17.70 -58.31 -5.65
C GLU A 18 -18.37 -56.94 -5.58
N SER A 19 -18.25 -56.24 -4.44
CA SER A 19 -18.81 -54.89 -4.25
C SER A 19 -18.34 -53.87 -5.30
N CYS A 20 -17.05 -53.90 -5.70
CA CYS A 20 -16.58 -53.02 -6.78
C CYS A 20 -17.21 -53.33 -8.15
N ARG A 21 -17.67 -54.57 -8.41
CA ARG A 21 -18.38 -54.92 -9.65
C ARG A 21 -19.81 -54.41 -9.65
N GLU A 22 -20.51 -54.53 -8.53
CA GLU A 22 -21.90 -54.07 -8.39
C GLU A 22 -22.03 -52.58 -8.68
N VAL A 23 -21.15 -51.77 -8.08
CA VAL A 23 -21.10 -50.30 -8.28
C VAL A 23 -20.32 -49.91 -9.56
N LYS A 24 -19.83 -50.89 -10.35
CA LYS A 24 -18.98 -50.70 -11.55
C LYS A 24 -17.74 -49.81 -11.32
N GLY A 25 -17.23 -49.79 -10.08
CA GLY A 25 -16.11 -48.96 -9.65
C GLY A 25 -14.73 -49.50 -10.02
N ARG A 26 -13.71 -48.63 -9.99
CA ARG A 26 -12.31 -49.04 -10.22
C ARG A 26 -11.71 -49.64 -8.94
N CYS A 27 -11.67 -50.97 -8.86
CA CYS A 27 -11.01 -51.70 -7.78
C CYS A 27 -9.49 -51.53 -7.84
N SER A 28 -8.87 -51.06 -6.75
CA SER A 28 -7.43 -50.82 -6.61
C SER A 28 -6.84 -51.73 -5.52
N PRO A 29 -5.65 -52.34 -5.72
CA PRO A 29 -4.98 -53.12 -4.68
C PRO A 29 -4.48 -52.22 -3.53
N SER A 30 -4.29 -52.83 -2.35
CA SER A 30 -3.55 -52.24 -1.24
C SER A 30 -2.05 -52.25 -1.52
N GLU A 31 -1.32 -51.25 -1.00
CA GLU A 31 0.13 -51.15 -1.13
C GLU A 31 0.87 -52.18 -0.24
N GLU A 32 0.26 -52.56 0.89
CA GLU A 32 0.81 -53.55 1.83
C GLU A 32 0.60 -55.01 1.36
N GLU A 33 -0.51 -55.30 0.66
CA GLU A 33 -0.83 -56.62 0.13
C GLU A 33 -1.58 -56.51 -1.22
N PRO A 34 -0.95 -56.84 -2.36
CA PRO A 34 -1.53 -56.67 -3.70
C PRO A 34 -2.65 -57.67 -4.05
N SER A 35 -3.13 -58.45 -3.09
CA SER A 35 -4.28 -59.36 -3.18
C SER A 35 -5.58 -58.77 -2.60
N LYS A 36 -5.51 -57.71 -1.79
CA LYS A 36 -6.65 -57.07 -1.12
C LYS A 36 -6.95 -55.70 -1.73
N CYS A 37 -8.21 -55.26 -1.64
CA CYS A 37 -8.66 -53.94 -2.09
C CYS A 37 -8.43 -52.88 -1.00
N SER A 38 -7.94 -51.68 -1.35
CA SER A 38 -7.56 -50.66 -0.37
C SER A 38 -8.72 -49.89 0.29
N SER A 39 -9.98 -50.21 -0.04
CA SER A 39 -11.19 -49.51 0.40
C SER A 39 -11.59 -49.79 1.87
N ARG A 40 -10.67 -49.59 2.82
CA ARG A 40 -10.87 -49.70 4.29
C ARG A 40 -11.67 -48.52 4.89
N VAL A 41 -12.70 -48.06 4.18
CA VAL A 41 -13.55 -46.91 4.58
C VAL A 41 -14.87 -47.39 5.19
N THR A 42 -15.48 -48.44 4.65
CA THR A 42 -16.75 -49.00 5.14
C THR A 42 -16.67 -49.56 6.57
N GLU A 43 -15.48 -49.97 7.02
CA GLU A 43 -15.23 -50.39 8.41
C GLU A 43 -15.20 -49.22 9.41
N LEU A 44 -14.99 -47.99 8.93
CA LEU A 44 -15.09 -46.76 9.74
C LEU A 44 -16.54 -46.26 9.78
N GLU A 45 -17.26 -46.33 8.65
CA GLU A 45 -18.68 -45.97 8.55
C GLU A 45 -19.53 -46.80 9.53
N GLN A 46 -19.33 -48.12 9.60
CA GLN A 46 -20.02 -48.98 10.59
C GLN A 46 -19.70 -48.62 12.06
N LYS A 47 -18.52 -48.05 12.35
CA LYS A 47 -18.16 -47.63 13.72
C LYS A 47 -18.81 -46.31 14.12
N ILE A 48 -19.15 -45.44 13.16
CA ILE A 48 -19.85 -44.17 13.42
C ILE A 48 -21.33 -44.43 13.73
N GLU A 49 -21.99 -45.30 12.97
CA GLU A 49 -23.40 -45.69 13.19
C GLU A 49 -23.61 -46.33 14.58
N GLY A 50 -22.66 -47.15 15.03
CA GLY A 50 -22.64 -47.76 16.37
C GLY A 50 -22.44 -46.78 17.55
N ILE A 51 -22.08 -45.52 17.27
CA ILE A 51 -21.95 -44.44 18.27
C ILE A 51 -23.22 -43.58 18.30
N LEU A 52 -23.76 -43.21 17.14
CA LEU A 52 -25.03 -42.47 17.02
C LEU A 52 -26.21 -43.20 17.69
N THR A 53 -26.29 -44.52 17.48
CA THR A 53 -27.30 -45.39 18.10
C THR A 53 -27.21 -45.46 19.62
N ARG A 54 -26.04 -45.20 20.23
CA ARG A 54 -25.85 -45.16 21.69
C ARG A 54 -26.15 -43.81 22.33
N LEU A 55 -25.99 -42.71 21.58
CA LEU A 55 -26.37 -41.37 22.05
C LEU A 55 -27.89 -41.14 21.98
N SER A 56 -28.57 -41.82 21.05
CA SER A 56 -30.00 -41.62 20.78
C SER A 56 -30.95 -42.31 21.79
N SER A 57 -30.44 -43.16 22.68
CA SER A 57 -31.26 -43.96 23.62
C SER A 57 -31.31 -43.40 25.06
N GLY A 58 -30.70 -42.25 25.32
CA GLY A 58 -30.60 -41.64 26.65
C GLY A 58 -31.64 -40.54 26.93
N GLY A 59 -32.94 -40.84 26.98
CA GLY A 59 -33.97 -39.82 27.26
C GLY A 59 -35.32 -40.29 27.82
N SER A 60 -35.74 -39.64 28.91
CA SER A 60 -37.11 -39.54 29.49
C SER A 60 -37.64 -40.61 30.48
N ALA A 61 -37.38 -40.37 31.79
CA ALA A 61 -38.20 -40.67 33.00
C ALA A 61 -37.64 -39.83 34.20
N ALA A 62 -38.32 -39.36 35.27
CA ALA A 62 -39.66 -39.51 35.91
C ALA A 62 -39.78 -40.59 37.03
N GLU A 63 -40.30 -40.32 38.26
CA GLU A 63 -40.54 -39.05 39.00
C GLU A 63 -40.92 -39.26 40.51
N GLN A 64 -40.78 -38.21 41.36
CA GLN A 64 -41.42 -37.96 42.70
C GLN A 64 -41.10 -38.90 43.91
N PRO A 65 -41.52 -38.61 45.20
CA PRO A 65 -42.18 -37.41 45.80
C PRO A 65 -41.64 -36.82 47.17
N LEU A 66 -41.87 -35.51 47.40
CA LEU A 66 -42.35 -34.77 48.61
C LEU A 66 -41.63 -34.65 50.02
N THR A 67 -41.23 -33.41 50.39
CA THR A 67 -41.48 -32.65 51.68
C THR A 67 -40.74 -32.99 53.03
N PRO A 68 -40.75 -32.14 54.11
CA PRO A 68 -40.64 -30.65 54.25
C PRO A 68 -39.77 -30.11 55.47
N ILE A 69 -39.76 -28.77 55.71
CA ILE A 69 -39.31 -27.96 56.92
C ILE A 69 -37.79 -28.00 57.32
N THR A 70 -37.10 -27.02 57.96
CA THR A 70 -37.42 -25.77 58.74
C THR A 70 -36.30 -24.67 58.65
N SER A 71 -36.57 -23.46 59.18
CA SER A 71 -35.71 -22.24 59.27
C SER A 71 -34.58 -22.26 60.34
N VAL A 72 -33.73 -21.22 60.49
CA VAL A 72 -33.86 -20.00 61.37
C VAL A 72 -32.83 -18.94 60.91
N SER A 73 -33.20 -17.71 60.48
CA SER A 73 -33.54 -16.45 61.21
C SER A 73 -32.32 -15.60 61.66
N SER A 74 -32.27 -14.29 61.38
CA SER A 74 -32.80 -13.27 62.33
C SER A 74 -33.23 -11.93 61.68
N ASN A 75 -34.23 -11.28 62.30
CA ASN A 75 -34.85 -9.96 62.02
C ASN A 75 -34.48 -8.96 63.16
N PRO A 76 -35.14 -7.80 63.44
CA PRO A 76 -36.24 -7.03 62.77
C PRO A 76 -35.83 -5.53 62.47
N TYR A 77 -36.66 -4.54 62.05
CA TYR A 77 -38.01 -4.09 62.49
C TYR A 77 -38.85 -3.31 61.44
N THR A 78 -40.11 -3.05 61.81
CA THR A 78 -41.23 -2.30 61.18
C THR A 78 -40.96 -0.78 60.97
N PHE A 79 -41.78 0.06 60.30
CA PHE A 79 -43.25 0.07 60.08
C PHE A 79 -43.67 0.82 58.78
N SER A 80 -44.96 0.82 58.43
CA SER A 80 -45.56 1.41 57.21
C SER A 80 -46.02 2.87 57.35
N GLY A 81 -46.20 3.58 56.23
CA GLY A 81 -46.96 4.84 56.18
C GLY A 81 -46.74 5.66 54.90
N ASP A 82 -47.81 6.15 54.27
CA ASP A 82 -47.74 7.00 53.08
C ASP A 82 -47.31 8.44 53.39
N THR A 83 -46.45 9.01 52.54
CA THR A 83 -46.66 10.38 52.02
C THR A 83 -45.74 10.65 50.82
N ILE A 84 -46.30 11.25 49.77
CA ILE A 84 -45.52 11.78 48.63
C ILE A 84 -45.15 13.23 48.96
N PHE A 85 -43.85 13.57 49.02
CA PHE A 85 -43.34 14.78 48.37
C PHE A 85 -41.80 14.78 48.21
N GLU A 86 -41.36 15.44 47.14
CA GLU A 86 -39.98 15.84 46.78
C GLU A 86 -38.84 14.80 46.63
N VAL A 87 -38.00 15.05 45.62
CA VAL A 87 -36.92 14.16 45.17
C VAL A 87 -35.55 14.80 45.42
N PRO A 88 -34.69 14.15 46.21
CA PRO A 88 -33.25 14.43 46.20
C PRO A 88 -32.41 13.15 45.96
N PHE A 89 -32.92 12.17 45.22
CA PHE A 89 -32.16 10.94 44.97
C PHE A 89 -31.04 11.15 43.95
N LYS A 90 -29.79 11.16 44.44
CA LYS A 90 -28.60 11.03 43.60
C LYS A 90 -28.66 9.67 42.90
N LEU A 91 -28.92 9.67 41.60
CA LEU A 91 -28.70 8.48 40.77
C LEU A 91 -27.21 8.10 40.88
N PRO A 92 -26.85 6.81 41.03
CA PRO A 92 -25.47 6.39 40.82
C PRO A 92 -25.02 6.81 39.43
N SER A 93 -23.83 7.39 39.31
CA SER A 93 -23.23 7.69 38.01
C SER A 93 -22.87 6.38 37.32
N VAL A 94 -23.80 5.84 36.53
CA VAL A 94 -23.57 4.68 35.67
C VAL A 94 -22.67 5.10 34.51
N ARG A 95 -21.37 5.25 34.81
CA ARG A 95 -20.34 5.28 33.78
C ARG A 95 -20.34 3.91 33.10
N LEU A 96 -20.84 3.86 31.86
CA LEU A 96 -20.69 2.71 30.96
C LEU A 96 -19.24 2.63 30.43
N THR A 97 -18.26 2.59 31.33
CA THR A 97 -16.87 2.30 30.98
C THR A 97 -16.75 0.83 30.60
N ASN A 98 -16.58 0.58 29.30
CA ASN A 98 -16.18 -0.69 28.70
C ASN A 98 -17.13 -1.88 28.99
N VAL A 99 -18.33 -1.83 28.41
CA VAL A 99 -19.19 -3.01 28.28
C VAL A 99 -18.60 -3.97 27.22
N VAL A 100 -17.68 -4.84 27.64
CA VAL A 100 -17.12 -5.90 26.79
C VAL A 100 -18.15 -7.02 26.63
N LEU A 101 -19.09 -6.85 25.69
CA LEU A 101 -20.21 -7.79 25.48
C LEU A 101 -19.97 -8.81 24.35
N ASP A 102 -18.94 -8.62 23.52
CA ASP A 102 -18.91 -9.18 22.15
C ASP A 102 -17.68 -10.05 21.82
N GLY A 103 -16.78 -10.31 22.78
CA GLY A 103 -15.61 -11.19 22.59
C GLY A 103 -14.50 -10.70 21.63
N LEU A 104 -14.72 -9.59 20.92
CA LEU A 104 -13.76 -8.99 19.99
C LEU A 104 -12.44 -8.63 20.67
N GLN A 105 -11.31 -9.03 20.06
CA GLN A 105 -9.93 -8.79 20.53
C GLN A 105 -9.19 -7.75 19.67
N ASP A 106 -9.92 -6.74 19.19
CA ASP A 106 -9.40 -5.67 18.34
C ASP A 106 -8.81 -4.50 19.13
N VAL A 107 -8.16 -3.56 18.44
CA VAL A 107 -7.49 -2.40 19.04
C VAL A 107 -8.44 -1.47 19.83
N ILE A 108 -9.75 -1.49 19.54
CA ILE A 108 -10.78 -0.78 20.29
C ILE A 108 -11.08 -1.52 21.61
N SER A 109 -11.29 -2.84 21.59
CA SER A 109 -11.43 -3.65 22.82
C SER A 109 -10.18 -3.62 23.70
N LYS A 110 -8.98 -3.54 23.09
CA LYS A 110 -7.70 -3.36 23.78
C LYS A 110 -7.52 -1.96 24.38
N GLY A 111 -8.42 -1.02 24.09
CA GLY A 111 -8.40 0.35 24.62
C GLY A 111 -7.32 1.25 24.01
N TYR A 112 -6.77 0.90 22.85
CA TYR A 112 -5.75 1.72 22.18
C TYR A 112 -6.37 2.91 21.43
N VAL A 113 -7.63 2.76 21.01
CA VAL A 113 -8.43 3.76 20.31
C VAL A 113 -9.83 3.77 20.93
N THR A 114 -10.38 4.96 21.23
CA THR A 114 -11.77 5.07 21.72
C THR A 114 -12.77 4.86 20.59
N PHE A 115 -14.03 4.53 20.91
CA PHE A 115 -15.08 4.35 19.90
C PHE A 115 -15.28 5.63 19.08
N GLU A 116 -15.37 6.80 19.76
CA GLU A 116 -15.45 8.13 19.15
C GLU A 116 -14.27 8.42 18.20
N GLN A 117 -13.04 8.14 18.63
CA GLN A 117 -11.87 8.31 17.77
C GLN A 117 -11.92 7.39 16.54
N ALA A 118 -12.44 6.17 16.67
CA ALA A 118 -12.60 5.24 15.57
C ALA A 118 -13.71 5.66 14.58
N GLU A 119 -14.79 6.30 15.05
CA GLU A 119 -15.81 6.90 14.19
C GLU A 119 -15.26 8.12 13.42
N LEU A 120 -14.51 8.99 14.08
CA LEU A 120 -13.82 10.12 13.45
C LEU A 120 -12.79 9.64 12.41
N SER A 121 -12.04 8.58 12.72
CA SER A 121 -11.12 7.92 11.79
C SER A 121 -11.83 7.38 10.55
N LEU A 122 -13.02 6.78 10.69
CA LEU A 122 -13.80 6.30 9.56
C LEU A 122 -14.27 7.46 8.66
N GLN A 123 -14.75 8.56 9.25
CA GLN A 123 -15.14 9.76 8.49
C GLN A 123 -13.95 10.40 7.77
N ALA A 124 -12.79 10.50 8.44
CA ALA A 124 -11.56 11.03 7.85
C ALA A 124 -11.06 10.16 6.68
N PHE A 125 -11.21 8.84 6.76
CA PHE A 125 -10.91 7.94 5.63
C PHE A 125 -11.91 8.08 4.48
N GLN A 126 -13.21 8.20 4.75
CA GLN A 126 -14.23 8.40 3.72
C GLN A 126 -14.01 9.70 2.93
N ALA A 127 -13.48 10.75 3.56
CA ALA A 127 -13.07 11.99 2.89
C ALA A 127 -11.94 11.79 1.85
N GLN A 128 -11.12 10.74 1.98
CA GLN A 128 -10.01 10.44 1.06
C GLN A 128 -10.43 9.75 -0.26
N ALA A 129 -11.72 9.50 -0.48
CA ALA A 129 -12.19 8.75 -1.65
C ALA A 129 -11.80 9.37 -3.01
N CYS A 130 -11.57 10.70 -3.11
CA CYS A 130 -11.06 11.35 -4.33
C CYS A 130 -9.53 11.22 -4.50
N ASN A 131 -8.81 10.95 -3.42
CA ASN A 131 -7.35 10.79 -3.36
C ASN A 131 -6.91 9.32 -3.45
N PHE A 132 -7.82 8.41 -3.09
CA PHE A 132 -7.66 6.97 -3.17
C PHE A 132 -9.03 6.32 -3.48
N PRO A 133 -9.51 6.35 -4.73
CA PRO A 133 -10.79 5.76 -5.13
C PRO A 133 -10.81 4.21 -5.08
N PHE A 134 -9.73 3.62 -4.56
CA PHE A 134 -9.37 2.21 -4.41
C PHE A 134 -10.30 1.36 -3.55
N VAL A 135 -10.61 1.92 -2.38
CA VAL A 135 -11.29 1.26 -1.28
C VAL A 135 -12.28 2.28 -0.74
N VAL A 136 -13.57 1.96 -0.85
CA VAL A 136 -14.66 2.85 -0.47
C VAL A 136 -15.51 2.13 0.56
N VAL A 137 -15.55 2.66 1.79
CA VAL A 137 -16.51 2.24 2.80
C VAL A 137 -17.77 3.10 2.63
N ASP A 138 -18.93 2.45 2.46
CA ASP A 138 -20.22 3.13 2.34
C ASP A 138 -20.52 3.96 3.61
N PRO A 139 -20.88 5.26 3.52
CA PRO A 139 -21.22 6.10 4.66
C PRO A 139 -22.38 5.60 5.54
N THR A 140 -23.17 4.64 5.07
CA THR A 140 -24.25 3.98 5.85
C THR A 140 -23.76 2.80 6.70
N ILE A 141 -22.50 2.35 6.54
CA ILE A 141 -21.91 1.28 7.36
C ILE A 141 -21.38 1.89 8.66
N GLY A 142 -22.15 1.71 9.74
CA GLY A 142 -21.71 2.08 11.09
C GLY A 142 -20.51 1.26 11.59
N LEU A 143 -19.76 1.83 12.54
CA LEU A 143 -18.48 1.29 13.02
C LEU A 143 -18.57 -0.18 13.46
N ASP A 144 -19.57 -0.58 14.24
CA ASP A 144 -19.72 -1.97 14.70
C ASP A 144 -19.94 -2.99 13.57
N ILE A 145 -20.52 -2.57 12.43
CA ILE A 145 -20.67 -3.43 11.26
C ILE A 145 -19.31 -3.64 10.61
N LEU A 146 -18.54 -2.56 10.41
CA LEU A 146 -17.18 -2.63 9.87
C LEU A 146 -16.29 -3.48 10.78
N ARG A 147 -16.32 -3.22 12.09
CA ARG A 147 -15.59 -3.94 13.15
C ARG A 147 -15.83 -5.45 13.15
N ARG A 148 -17.05 -5.89 12.84
CA ARG A 148 -17.44 -7.32 12.77
C ARG A 148 -17.30 -7.96 11.39
N LYS A 149 -17.30 -7.19 10.29
CA LYS A 149 -17.34 -7.71 8.89
C LYS A 149 -16.08 -7.45 8.07
N ARG A 150 -15.31 -6.44 8.46
CA ARG A 150 -14.09 -5.94 7.82
C ARG A 150 -13.06 -5.50 8.89
N PRO A 151 -12.70 -6.38 9.84
CA PRO A 151 -11.82 -6.02 10.95
C PRO A 151 -10.41 -5.61 10.47
N PHE A 152 -9.93 -6.14 9.34
CA PHE A 152 -8.61 -5.80 8.82
C PHE A 152 -8.60 -4.41 8.14
N VAL A 153 -9.62 -4.08 7.34
CA VAL A 153 -9.82 -2.71 6.84
C VAL A 153 -9.96 -1.71 7.98
N LEU A 154 -10.69 -2.06 9.06
CA LEU A 154 -10.82 -1.17 10.22
C LEU A 154 -9.44 -0.84 10.83
N ILE A 155 -8.62 -1.83 11.18
CA ILE A 155 -7.30 -1.52 11.74
C ILE A 155 -6.42 -0.73 10.75
N SER A 156 -6.44 -1.04 9.45
CA SER A 156 -5.72 -0.23 8.44
C SER A 156 -6.18 1.24 8.40
N ILE A 157 -7.48 1.51 8.57
CA ILE A 157 -8.03 2.88 8.67
C ILE A 157 -7.55 3.57 9.96
N LEU A 158 -7.52 2.86 11.09
CA LEU A 158 -7.04 3.41 12.36
C LEU A 158 -5.54 3.71 12.33
N THR A 159 -4.71 2.81 11.77
CA THR A 159 -3.26 3.04 11.62
C THR A 159 -2.97 4.22 10.69
N PHE A 160 -3.70 4.35 9.57
CA PHE A 160 -3.62 5.50 8.66
C PHE A 160 -3.96 6.81 9.39
N THR A 161 -5.11 6.88 10.06
CA THR A 161 -5.61 8.13 10.68
C THR A 161 -4.93 8.50 12.01
N ALA A 162 -4.05 7.65 12.55
CA ALA A 162 -3.24 7.93 13.74
C ALA A 162 -2.00 8.82 13.48
N SER A 163 -1.82 9.36 12.26
CA SER A 163 -0.64 10.14 11.83
C SER A 163 -0.37 11.46 12.56
N TRP A 164 -1.20 11.81 13.55
CA TRP A 164 -1.02 12.92 14.50
C TRP A 164 -0.34 12.49 15.81
N ASN A 165 -0.02 11.20 15.96
CA ASN A 165 0.53 10.59 17.17
C ASN A 165 1.40 9.38 16.80
N THR A 166 2.71 9.58 16.65
CA THR A 166 3.68 8.55 16.24
C THR A 166 3.61 7.30 17.14
N ALA A 167 3.44 7.47 18.45
CA ALA A 167 3.41 6.37 19.41
C ALA A 167 2.17 5.48 19.25
N LEU A 168 0.99 6.09 19.04
CA LEU A 168 -0.22 5.34 18.72
C LEU A 168 -0.12 4.69 17.33
N GLN A 169 0.36 5.43 16.34
CA GLN A 169 0.50 4.93 14.96
C GLN A 169 1.43 3.71 14.90
N LYS A 170 2.63 3.78 15.48
CA LYS A 170 3.60 2.67 15.55
C LYS A 170 3.00 1.45 16.27
N ARG A 171 2.19 1.65 17.32
CA ARG A 171 1.50 0.56 18.03
C ARG A 171 0.42 -0.12 17.17
N LEU A 172 -0.39 0.67 16.46
CA LEU A 172 -1.41 0.15 15.53
C LEU A 172 -0.78 -0.52 14.31
N GLU A 173 0.40 -0.06 13.88
CA GLU A 173 1.19 -0.66 12.80
C GLU A 173 1.77 -2.03 13.21
N THR A 174 2.28 -2.18 14.43
CA THR A 174 2.71 -3.48 14.96
C THR A 174 1.55 -4.47 14.99
N GLU A 175 0.39 -4.08 15.53
CA GLU A 175 -0.82 -4.91 15.56
C GLU A 175 -1.30 -5.30 14.13
N LEU A 176 -1.20 -4.37 13.17
CA LEU A 176 -1.50 -4.63 11.75
C LEU A 176 -0.51 -5.64 11.14
N LYS A 177 0.80 -5.47 11.37
CA LYS A 177 1.86 -6.38 10.90
C LYS A 177 1.74 -7.77 11.53
N GLU A 178 1.44 -7.87 12.83
CA GLU A 178 1.14 -9.14 13.49
C GLU A 178 -0.10 -9.82 12.88
N SER A 179 -1.14 -9.05 12.56
CA SER A 179 -2.34 -9.56 11.87
C SER A 179 -2.03 -10.04 10.44
N ILE A 180 -1.15 -9.36 9.70
CA ILE A 180 -0.64 -9.83 8.39
C ILE A 180 0.08 -11.17 8.53
N CYS A 181 1.07 -11.23 9.41
CA CYS A 181 1.86 -12.44 9.63
C CYS A 181 0.98 -13.62 10.05
N LYS A 182 0.05 -13.40 10.99
CA LYS A 182 -0.89 -14.44 11.42
C LYS A 182 -1.84 -14.84 10.28
N LYS A 183 -2.70 -13.93 9.82
CA LYS A 183 -3.80 -14.30 8.92
C LYS A 183 -3.31 -14.78 7.56
N ILE A 184 -2.34 -14.08 6.97
CA ILE A 184 -1.93 -14.34 5.58
C ILE A 184 -0.88 -15.46 5.51
N ILE A 185 0.10 -15.47 6.44
CA ILE A 185 1.24 -16.40 6.37
C ILE A 185 0.99 -17.68 7.18
N MET A 186 0.47 -17.58 8.41
CA MET A 186 0.24 -18.76 9.27
C MET A 186 -1.10 -19.45 8.97
N ASP A 187 -2.19 -18.68 8.93
CA ASP A 187 -3.56 -19.20 8.79
C ASP A 187 -3.98 -19.36 7.31
N GLY A 188 -3.27 -18.72 6.36
CA GLY A 188 -3.53 -18.81 4.92
C GLY A 188 -4.85 -18.15 4.46
N GLU A 189 -5.38 -17.20 5.24
CA GLU A 189 -6.61 -16.47 4.93
C GLU A 189 -6.48 -15.68 3.62
N ARG A 190 -7.53 -15.75 2.79
CA ARG A 190 -7.65 -15.01 1.53
C ARG A 190 -9.02 -14.34 1.52
N SER A 191 -9.06 -13.01 1.55
CA SER A 191 -10.30 -12.25 1.59
C SER A 191 -10.15 -10.84 1.01
N ILE A 192 -11.27 -10.27 0.59
CA ILE A 192 -11.33 -8.88 0.12
C ILE A 192 -11.01 -7.88 1.25
N ASP A 193 -11.30 -8.23 2.52
CA ASP A 193 -10.92 -7.45 3.72
C ASP A 193 -9.40 -7.32 3.83
N LEU A 194 -8.70 -8.45 3.72
CA LEU A 194 -7.23 -8.48 3.76
C LEU A 194 -6.61 -7.71 2.60
N LEU A 195 -7.13 -7.87 1.38
CA LEU A 195 -6.66 -7.13 0.21
C LEU A 195 -6.87 -5.62 0.40
N GLN A 196 -8.08 -5.18 0.76
CA GLN A 196 -8.38 -3.76 0.95
C GLN A 196 -7.53 -3.12 2.05
N GLY A 197 -7.35 -3.78 3.19
CA GLY A 197 -6.51 -3.28 4.27
C GLY A 197 -5.02 -3.20 3.89
N LEU A 198 -4.51 -4.13 3.09
CA LEU A 198 -3.16 -4.06 2.52
C LEU A 198 -3.03 -2.88 1.55
N LEU A 199 -4.03 -2.65 0.69
CA LEU A 199 -4.03 -1.53 -0.25
C LEU A 199 -4.07 -0.17 0.47
N ILE A 200 -4.84 -0.04 1.56
CA ILE A 200 -4.81 1.15 2.44
C ILE A 200 -3.40 1.32 3.04
N TYR A 201 -2.85 0.27 3.64
CA TYR A 201 -1.52 0.32 4.27
C TYR A 201 -0.41 0.72 3.29
N LEU A 202 -0.39 0.14 2.08
CA LEU A 202 0.56 0.46 1.02
C LEU A 202 0.43 1.91 0.52
N ASN A 203 -0.80 2.39 0.35
CA ASN A 203 -1.08 3.73 -0.13
C ASN A 203 -0.57 4.83 0.82
N TRP A 204 -0.51 4.58 2.13
CA TRP A 204 0.10 5.48 3.12
C TRP A 204 1.36 4.91 3.80
N TYR A 205 2.04 3.95 3.16
CA TYR A 205 3.26 3.30 3.68
C TYR A 205 4.36 4.28 4.11
N HIS A 206 4.43 5.45 3.46
CA HIS A 206 5.38 6.52 3.79
C HIS A 206 5.24 7.11 5.21
N PHE A 207 4.14 6.83 5.93
CA PHE A 207 4.02 7.12 7.36
C PHE A 207 4.91 6.21 8.22
N TYR A 208 5.23 5.01 7.72
CA TYR A 208 5.94 3.93 8.43
C TYR A 208 7.30 3.61 7.77
N PHE A 209 7.83 4.53 6.97
CA PHE A 209 9.03 4.28 6.16
C PHE A 209 10.31 4.31 7.02
N ASP A 210 10.89 3.13 7.19
CA ASP A 210 12.23 2.90 7.72
C ASP A 210 13.15 2.39 6.57
N PRO A 211 14.25 3.10 6.23
CA PRO A 211 15.22 2.64 5.24
C PRO A 211 15.89 1.31 5.60
N GLN A 212 16.19 1.08 6.89
CA GLN A 212 16.90 -0.12 7.36
C GLN A 212 16.00 -1.36 7.25
N HIS A 213 14.69 -1.18 7.39
CA HIS A 213 13.69 -2.24 7.41
C HIS A 213 12.61 -2.06 6.32
N ASN A 214 12.99 -1.55 5.15
CA ASN A 214 12.06 -1.24 4.06
C ASN A 214 11.40 -2.51 3.49
N GLN A 215 10.10 -2.67 3.78
CA GLN A 215 9.27 -3.82 3.37
C GLN A 215 8.23 -3.45 2.29
N LEU A 216 8.28 -2.25 1.70
CA LEU A 216 7.28 -1.74 0.75
C LEU A 216 6.99 -2.72 -0.40
N TYR A 217 8.03 -3.22 -1.06
CA TYR A 217 7.90 -4.18 -2.15
C TYR A 217 7.34 -5.53 -1.68
N LEU A 218 7.73 -6.01 -0.49
CA LEU A 218 7.25 -7.28 0.07
C LEU A 218 5.72 -7.25 0.29
N PHE A 219 5.21 -6.20 0.94
CA PHE A 219 3.77 -6.05 1.16
C PHE A 219 3.01 -5.84 -0.17
N MET A 220 3.61 -5.18 -1.16
CA MET A 220 3.02 -5.03 -2.50
C MET A 220 2.92 -6.38 -3.23
N GLN A 221 3.90 -7.27 -3.08
CA GLN A 221 3.80 -8.63 -3.63
C GLN A 221 2.79 -9.50 -2.86
N MET A 222 2.62 -9.32 -1.55
CA MET A 222 1.53 -9.98 -0.79
C MET A 222 0.15 -9.57 -1.30
N ALA A 223 -0.09 -8.26 -1.47
CA ALA A 223 -1.35 -7.76 -2.01
C ALA A 223 -1.59 -8.21 -3.47
N THR A 224 -0.53 -8.23 -4.29
CA THR A 224 -0.57 -8.76 -5.67
C THR A 224 -0.96 -10.25 -5.69
N SER A 225 -0.29 -11.07 -4.87
CA SER A 225 -0.61 -12.50 -4.74
C SER A 225 -2.06 -12.70 -4.31
N MET A 226 -2.53 -11.93 -3.32
CA MET A 226 -3.91 -12.04 -2.83
C MET A 226 -4.96 -11.68 -3.89
N ALA A 227 -4.73 -10.65 -4.70
CA ALA A 227 -5.64 -10.30 -5.81
C ALA A 227 -5.70 -11.41 -6.88
N LEU A 228 -4.57 -12.07 -7.17
CA LEU A 228 -4.46 -13.19 -8.11
C LEU A 228 -5.09 -14.49 -7.56
N GLU A 229 -4.91 -14.79 -6.27
CA GLU A 229 -5.50 -15.97 -5.61
C GLU A 229 -7.01 -15.84 -5.39
N LEU A 230 -7.51 -14.62 -5.19
CA LEU A 230 -8.95 -14.31 -5.25
C LEU A 230 -9.51 -14.36 -6.68
N GLY A 231 -8.66 -14.57 -7.70
CA GLY A 231 -9.04 -14.66 -9.11
C GLY A 231 -9.54 -13.35 -9.72
N LEU A 232 -9.28 -12.21 -9.07
CA LEU A 232 -9.84 -10.91 -9.45
C LEU A 232 -9.32 -10.40 -10.79
N ASP A 233 -8.14 -10.86 -11.23
CA ASP A 233 -7.46 -10.43 -12.46
C ASP A 233 -8.14 -10.90 -13.77
N LYS A 234 -9.16 -11.74 -13.66
CA LYS A 234 -9.89 -12.35 -14.79
C LYS A 234 -11.39 -12.04 -14.66
N PRO A 235 -12.13 -11.95 -15.77
CA PRO A 235 -13.58 -11.91 -15.71
C PRO A 235 -14.11 -13.18 -15.04
N ALA A 236 -15.06 -13.04 -14.13
CA ALA A 236 -15.72 -14.17 -13.48
C ALA A 236 -16.21 -15.17 -14.54
N ARG A 237 -15.77 -16.43 -14.44
CA ARG A 237 -16.10 -17.46 -15.43
C ARG A 237 -17.61 -17.66 -15.48
N GLN A 238 -18.24 -17.19 -16.54
CA GLN A 238 -19.62 -17.55 -16.85
C GLN A 238 -19.63 -18.99 -17.34
N GLU A 239 -19.70 -19.95 -16.40
CA GLU A 239 -20.15 -21.29 -16.72
C GLU A 239 -21.52 -21.18 -17.40
N LEU A 240 -21.64 -21.73 -18.62
CA LEU A 240 -22.88 -21.61 -19.39
C LEU A 240 -23.99 -22.32 -18.60
N PRO A 241 -25.05 -21.61 -18.19
CA PRO A 241 -26.09 -22.19 -17.34
C PRO A 241 -26.84 -23.30 -18.11
N THR A 242 -26.55 -24.55 -17.74
CA THR A 242 -27.08 -25.78 -18.40
C THR A 242 -28.59 -25.99 -18.21
N SER A 243 -29.29 -25.09 -17.51
CA SER A 243 -30.75 -25.17 -17.31
C SER A 243 -31.45 -23.82 -17.51
N PRO A 244 -32.69 -23.80 -18.04
CA PRO A 244 -33.48 -22.56 -18.17
C PRO A 244 -33.74 -21.85 -16.84
N ALA A 245 -33.83 -22.60 -15.74
CA ALA A 245 -33.98 -22.02 -14.40
C ALA A 245 -32.72 -21.23 -13.98
N ALA A 246 -31.52 -21.78 -14.27
CA ALA A 246 -30.26 -21.08 -14.03
C ALA A 246 -30.10 -19.85 -14.95
N ILE A 247 -30.63 -19.87 -16.17
CA ILE A 247 -30.70 -18.68 -17.04
C ILE A 247 -31.55 -17.57 -16.40
N ILE A 248 -32.77 -17.88 -15.93
CA ILE A 248 -33.66 -16.88 -15.29
C ILE A 248 -33.07 -16.36 -13.97
N PHE A 249 -32.43 -17.22 -13.19
CA PHE A 249 -31.73 -16.84 -11.96
C PHE A 249 -30.53 -15.92 -12.25
N GLN A 250 -29.67 -16.29 -13.20
CA GLN A 250 -28.56 -15.44 -13.65
C GLN A 250 -29.06 -14.11 -14.26
N LEU A 251 -30.17 -14.08 -15.01
CA LEU A 251 -30.70 -12.83 -15.57
C LEU A 251 -31.24 -11.88 -14.50
N ARG A 252 -31.85 -12.41 -13.43
CA ARG A 252 -32.24 -11.59 -12.26
C ARG A 252 -31.02 -11.04 -11.52
N LEU A 253 -30.00 -11.87 -11.29
CA LEU A 253 -28.74 -11.44 -10.68
C LEU A 253 -28.01 -10.39 -11.54
N LYS A 254 -27.89 -10.60 -12.86
CA LYS A 254 -27.21 -9.69 -13.80
C LYS A 254 -27.94 -8.36 -14.04
N SER A 255 -29.09 -8.10 -13.41
CA SER A 255 -29.82 -6.83 -13.54
C SER A 255 -29.14 -5.64 -12.83
N ARG A 256 -28.20 -5.93 -11.92
CA ARG A 256 -27.17 -5.02 -11.38
C ARG A 256 -25.92 -5.86 -11.14
N LEU A 257 -24.71 -5.31 -11.27
CA LEU A 257 -23.54 -6.03 -10.75
C LEU A 257 -23.72 -6.25 -9.24
N VAL A 258 -23.33 -7.42 -8.74
CA VAL A 258 -23.37 -7.70 -7.31
C VAL A 258 -22.39 -6.75 -6.61
N ALA A 259 -22.75 -6.21 -5.44
CA ALA A 259 -21.91 -5.24 -4.73
C ALA A 259 -20.48 -5.75 -4.47
N GLU A 260 -20.34 -7.05 -4.20
CA GLU A 260 -19.07 -7.78 -4.07
C GLU A 260 -18.25 -7.80 -5.37
N GLU A 261 -18.89 -7.84 -6.54
CA GLU A 261 -18.19 -7.77 -7.85
C GLU A 261 -17.70 -6.34 -8.12
N VAL A 262 -18.52 -5.33 -7.80
CA VAL A 262 -18.12 -3.91 -7.84
C VAL A 262 -16.93 -3.65 -6.91
N GLU A 263 -17.00 -4.17 -5.69
CA GLU A 263 -15.95 -4.09 -4.68
C GLU A 263 -14.65 -4.79 -5.11
N GLY A 264 -14.74 -6.04 -5.58
CA GLY A 264 -13.59 -6.82 -6.04
C GLY A 264 -12.90 -6.20 -7.26
N ARG A 265 -13.67 -5.69 -8.23
CA ARG A 265 -13.14 -4.92 -9.37
C ARG A 265 -12.44 -3.65 -8.90
N ARG A 266 -13.03 -2.88 -7.97
CA ARG A 266 -12.42 -1.63 -7.45
C ARG A 266 -11.10 -1.91 -6.72
N ALA A 267 -11.04 -2.99 -5.91
CA ALA A 267 -9.82 -3.42 -5.25
C ALA A 267 -8.73 -3.91 -6.23
N LEU A 268 -9.10 -4.62 -7.31
CA LEU A 268 -8.16 -4.99 -8.39
C LEU A 268 -7.51 -3.74 -9.01
N LEU A 269 -8.29 -2.69 -9.29
CA LEU A 269 -7.79 -1.44 -9.85
C LEU A 269 -6.78 -0.77 -8.90
N GLY A 270 -7.04 -0.77 -7.59
CA GLY A 270 -6.10 -0.28 -6.58
C GLY A 270 -4.82 -1.11 -6.48
N CYS A 271 -4.96 -2.43 -6.57
CA CYS A 271 -3.82 -3.35 -6.58
C CYS A 271 -2.93 -3.11 -7.82
N TYR A 272 -3.53 -2.99 -9.00
CA TYR A 272 -2.83 -2.64 -10.23
C TYR A 272 -2.14 -1.27 -10.12
N TYR A 273 -2.87 -0.24 -9.67
CA TYR A 273 -2.34 1.12 -9.54
C TYR A 273 -1.13 1.17 -8.61
N LEU A 274 -1.24 0.61 -7.41
CA LEU A 274 -0.14 0.59 -6.44
C LEU A 274 1.02 -0.29 -6.91
N SER A 275 0.76 -1.47 -7.48
CA SER A 275 1.83 -2.37 -7.94
C SER A 275 2.63 -1.75 -9.07
N SER A 276 1.96 -1.25 -10.12
CA SER A 276 2.62 -0.60 -11.25
C SER A 276 3.35 0.69 -10.84
N ALA A 277 2.80 1.49 -9.92
CA ALA A 277 3.47 2.70 -9.42
C ALA A 277 4.70 2.38 -8.55
N ILE A 278 4.55 1.51 -7.55
CA ILE A 278 5.62 1.13 -6.62
C ILE A 278 6.73 0.41 -7.40
N CYS A 279 6.43 -0.66 -8.15
CA CYS A 279 7.45 -1.42 -8.89
C CYS A 279 8.15 -0.60 -9.99
N SER A 280 7.52 0.47 -10.51
CA SER A 280 8.21 1.42 -11.39
C SER A 280 9.18 2.32 -10.63
N ALA A 281 8.79 2.87 -9.47
CA ALA A 281 9.66 3.70 -8.65
C ALA A 281 10.85 2.90 -8.07
N VAL A 282 10.58 1.69 -7.57
CA VAL A 282 11.60 0.82 -6.94
C VAL A 282 12.33 -0.10 -7.92
N ARG A 283 12.27 0.21 -9.24
CA ARG A 283 13.00 -0.47 -10.33
C ARG A 283 12.92 -2.01 -10.33
N LYS A 284 11.79 -2.57 -9.88
CA LYS A 284 11.57 -4.03 -9.72
C LYS A 284 10.46 -4.55 -10.66
N PRO A 285 10.37 -5.87 -10.87
CA PRO A 285 9.31 -6.46 -11.68
C PRO A 285 7.91 -6.17 -11.12
N ASN A 286 6.96 -5.88 -12.00
CA ASN A 286 5.53 -5.87 -11.67
C ASN A 286 4.94 -7.24 -12.04
N ASN A 287 4.28 -7.92 -11.10
CA ASN A 287 3.61 -9.20 -11.33
C ASN A 287 2.10 -9.06 -11.63
N LEU A 288 1.56 -7.84 -11.58
CA LEU A 288 0.20 -7.48 -12.00
C LEU A 288 0.28 -6.40 -13.08
N CYS A 289 0.66 -6.83 -14.30
CA CYS A 289 0.73 -5.96 -15.48
C CYS A 289 -0.66 -5.54 -15.97
N TYR A 290 -0.72 -4.50 -16.81
CA TYR A 290 -1.96 -4.05 -17.42
C TYR A 290 -2.61 -5.14 -18.28
N SER A 291 -3.94 -5.20 -18.26
CA SER A 291 -4.73 -6.01 -19.19
C SER A 291 -5.95 -5.25 -19.68
N ALA A 292 -6.49 -5.64 -20.85
CA ALA A 292 -7.75 -5.06 -21.36
C ALA A 292 -8.93 -5.25 -20.39
N TYR A 293 -8.89 -6.28 -19.53
CA TYR A 293 -9.88 -6.49 -18.48
C TYR A 293 -9.70 -5.52 -17.30
N ILE A 294 -8.46 -5.22 -16.90
CA ILE A 294 -8.18 -4.18 -15.89
C ILE A 294 -8.64 -2.81 -16.41
N GLY A 295 -8.33 -2.46 -17.66
CA GLY A 295 -8.84 -1.23 -18.30
C GLY A 295 -10.36 -1.15 -18.29
N GLY A 296 -11.02 -2.18 -18.82
CA GLY A 296 -12.49 -2.25 -18.88
C GLY A 296 -13.18 -2.27 -17.50
N CYS A 297 -12.50 -2.71 -16.44
CA CYS A 297 -13.00 -2.55 -15.07
C CYS A 297 -13.01 -1.08 -14.61
N GLY A 298 -12.03 -0.27 -15.02
CA GLY A 298 -11.99 1.17 -14.72
C GLY A 298 -13.07 1.95 -15.45
N GLU A 299 -13.31 1.62 -16.71
CA GLU A 299 -14.36 2.22 -17.54
C GLU A 299 -15.75 1.82 -17.00
N LEU A 300 -16.01 0.52 -16.79
CA LEU A 300 -17.29 0.02 -16.29
C LEU A 300 -17.67 0.55 -14.90
N LEU A 301 -16.70 0.76 -14.00
CA LEU A 301 -16.99 1.34 -12.69
C LEU A 301 -17.32 2.84 -12.77
N ALA A 302 -16.64 3.59 -13.66
CA ALA A 302 -16.96 4.99 -13.92
C ALA A 302 -18.37 5.14 -14.54
N ASP A 303 -18.75 4.26 -15.48
CA ASP A 303 -20.09 4.22 -16.09
C ASP A 303 -21.20 3.86 -15.08
N ILE A 304 -20.92 2.96 -14.13
CA ILE A 304 -21.89 2.56 -13.09
C ILE A 304 -22.03 3.65 -12.01
N GLY A 305 -20.95 4.35 -11.67
CA GLY A 305 -20.96 5.44 -10.69
C GLY A 305 -21.41 5.01 -9.28
N ALA A 306 -21.09 3.79 -8.86
CA ALA A 306 -21.57 3.22 -7.57
C ALA A 306 -21.05 4.02 -6.35
N ALA A 307 -19.88 4.62 -6.47
CA ALA A 307 -19.37 5.64 -5.57
C ALA A 307 -19.09 6.94 -6.34
N LYS A 308 -19.26 8.10 -5.69
CA LYS A 308 -18.95 9.42 -6.27
C LYS A 308 -17.49 9.57 -6.73
N SER A 309 -16.60 8.70 -6.24
CA SER A 309 -15.19 8.65 -6.58
C SER A 309 -14.86 7.77 -7.80
N ASP A 310 -15.80 6.94 -8.30
CA ASP A 310 -15.52 6.00 -9.39
C ASP A 310 -15.14 6.70 -10.69
N VAL A 311 -15.60 7.95 -10.89
CA VAL A 311 -15.18 8.84 -11.98
C VAL A 311 -13.67 9.05 -12.08
N PHE A 312 -12.92 8.96 -10.98
CA PHE A 312 -11.46 9.10 -11.00
C PHE A 312 -10.73 7.83 -11.47
N LEU A 313 -11.37 6.66 -11.42
CA LEU A 313 -10.72 5.35 -11.64
C LEU A 313 -10.11 5.24 -13.05
N SER A 314 -10.88 5.58 -14.08
CA SER A 314 -10.43 5.53 -15.47
C SER A 314 -9.19 6.41 -15.71
N HIS A 315 -9.12 7.59 -15.09
CA HIS A 315 -7.97 8.49 -15.19
C HIS A 315 -6.71 7.93 -14.50
N PHE A 316 -6.82 7.43 -13.26
CA PHE A 316 -5.68 6.80 -12.58
C PHE A 316 -5.14 5.61 -13.36
N ILE A 317 -6.03 4.73 -13.86
CA ILE A 317 -5.65 3.51 -14.60
C ILE A 317 -5.05 3.87 -15.97
N ARG A 318 -5.58 4.87 -16.68
CA ARG A 318 -5.04 5.34 -17.96
C ARG A 318 -3.64 5.95 -17.81
N LEU A 319 -3.41 6.79 -16.79
CA LEU A 319 -2.08 7.34 -16.51
C LEU A 319 -1.09 6.23 -16.12
N GLN A 320 -1.51 5.30 -15.26
CA GLN A 320 -0.61 4.23 -14.80
C GLN A 320 -0.26 3.24 -15.92
N ARG A 321 -1.22 2.90 -16.80
CA ARG A 321 -0.95 2.14 -18.03
C ARG A 321 0.10 2.84 -18.89
N LEU A 322 -0.02 4.16 -19.08
CA LEU A 322 0.92 4.92 -19.89
C LEU A 322 2.34 4.92 -19.30
N GLN A 323 2.47 5.02 -17.96
CA GLN A 323 3.75 4.86 -17.26
C GLN A 323 4.36 3.46 -17.49
N GLU A 324 3.53 2.42 -17.48
CA GLU A 324 3.94 1.04 -17.73
C GLU A 324 4.35 0.79 -19.19
N GLU A 325 3.63 1.36 -20.15
CA GLU A 325 4.02 1.34 -21.57
C GLU A 325 5.36 2.03 -21.82
N ILE A 326 5.63 3.16 -21.13
CA ILE A 326 6.94 3.85 -21.17
C ILE A 326 8.04 2.93 -20.61
N LYS A 327 7.81 2.31 -19.43
CA LYS A 327 8.75 1.36 -18.80
C LYS A 327 9.07 0.19 -19.74
N GLN A 328 8.05 -0.41 -20.37
CA GLN A 328 8.20 -1.53 -21.31
C GLN A 328 8.90 -1.11 -22.62
N ALA A 329 8.62 0.08 -23.15
CA ALA A 329 9.14 0.52 -24.44
C ALA A 329 10.61 0.96 -24.41
N PHE A 330 11.09 1.48 -23.27
CA PHE A 330 12.48 1.95 -23.09
C PHE A 330 13.33 1.09 -22.16
N GLN A 331 12.74 0.12 -21.47
CA GLN A 331 13.43 -0.89 -20.63
C GLN A 331 14.46 -0.25 -19.69
N TYR A 332 14.08 0.81 -18.97
CA TYR A 332 15.02 1.61 -18.16
C TYR A 332 15.77 0.81 -17.08
N ASP A 333 15.22 -0.33 -16.67
CA ASP A 333 15.73 -1.19 -15.61
C ASP A 333 16.66 -2.31 -16.13
N ASP A 334 16.85 -2.44 -17.45
CA ASP A 334 17.71 -3.45 -18.09
C ASP A 334 19.07 -2.85 -18.53
N PRO A 335 20.21 -3.31 -17.95
CA PRO A 335 21.54 -2.85 -18.31
C PRO A 335 22.13 -3.50 -19.57
N HIS A 336 21.46 -4.52 -20.13
CA HIS A 336 21.91 -5.29 -21.30
C HIS A 336 21.05 -5.11 -22.55
N LYS A 337 20.06 -4.20 -22.51
CA LYS A 337 19.22 -3.87 -23.67
C LYS A 337 20.02 -3.32 -24.85
N GLU A 338 19.53 -3.58 -26.05
CA GLU A 338 20.00 -2.94 -27.27
C GLU A 338 19.60 -1.45 -27.28
N GLU A 339 20.49 -0.55 -27.74
CA GLU A 339 20.17 0.87 -27.88
C GLU A 339 19.07 1.05 -28.94
N PRO A 340 17.86 1.55 -28.59
CA PRO A 340 16.75 1.60 -29.52
C PRO A 340 16.98 2.68 -30.58
N ASP A 341 16.63 2.37 -31.84
CA ASP A 341 16.69 3.29 -32.98
C ASP A 341 16.12 4.68 -32.63
N VAL A 342 16.83 5.73 -33.04
CA VAL A 342 16.49 7.13 -32.81
C VAL A 342 15.09 7.46 -33.34
N MET A 343 14.67 6.89 -34.48
CA MET A 343 13.32 7.10 -35.01
C MET A 343 12.26 6.41 -34.14
N LYS A 344 12.49 5.18 -33.69
CA LYS A 344 11.66 4.50 -32.66
C LYS A 344 11.52 5.35 -31.39
N ILE A 345 12.61 5.93 -30.86
CA ILE A 345 12.55 6.81 -29.68
C ILE A 345 11.69 8.05 -29.95
N VAL A 346 11.94 8.76 -31.06
CA VAL A 346 11.23 10.00 -31.41
C VAL A 346 9.73 9.75 -31.60
N VAL A 347 9.35 8.68 -32.30
CA VAL A 347 7.94 8.31 -32.53
C VAL A 347 7.25 7.92 -31.23
N LEU A 348 7.87 7.09 -30.38
CA LEU A 348 7.31 6.68 -29.10
C LEU A 348 7.12 7.88 -28.16
N ARG A 349 8.13 8.74 -28.02
CA ARG A 349 8.04 9.97 -27.22
C ARG A 349 6.88 10.85 -27.67
N HIS A 350 6.72 11.06 -28.98
CA HIS A 350 5.62 11.86 -29.50
C HIS A 350 4.24 11.23 -29.23
N ARG A 351 4.10 9.90 -29.35
CA ARG A 351 2.88 9.17 -28.95
C ARG A 351 2.56 9.38 -27.48
N PHE A 352 3.54 9.17 -26.60
CA PHE A 352 3.37 9.32 -25.15
C PHE A 352 2.98 10.75 -24.76
N GLU A 353 3.57 11.78 -25.39
CA GLU A 353 3.20 13.18 -25.19
C GLU A 353 1.76 13.47 -25.66
N GLN A 354 1.35 12.91 -26.80
CA GLN A 354 -0.02 13.06 -27.31
C GLN A 354 -1.05 12.38 -26.39
N GLU A 355 -0.76 11.18 -25.88
CA GLU A 355 -1.62 10.47 -24.94
C GLU A 355 -1.70 11.16 -23.57
N LEU A 356 -0.61 11.75 -23.06
CA LEU A 356 -0.61 12.57 -21.84
C LEU A 356 -1.47 13.83 -21.98
N GLU A 357 -1.35 14.56 -23.09
CA GLU A 357 -2.12 15.78 -23.32
C GLU A 357 -3.63 15.47 -23.47
N GLN A 358 -3.98 14.44 -24.25
CA GLN A 358 -5.37 13.95 -24.32
C GLN A 358 -5.92 13.56 -22.93
N SER A 359 -5.14 12.83 -22.13
CA SER A 359 -5.55 12.42 -20.78
C SER A 359 -5.75 13.62 -19.85
N SER A 360 -4.90 14.64 -20.00
CA SER A 360 -4.96 15.90 -19.24
C SER A 360 -6.17 16.76 -19.64
N GLN A 361 -6.56 16.75 -20.91
CA GLN A 361 -7.76 17.43 -21.41
C GLN A 361 -9.04 16.73 -20.96
N LEU A 362 -9.09 15.40 -21.05
CA LEU A 362 -10.22 14.59 -20.57
C LEU A 362 -10.45 14.77 -19.06
N LEU A 363 -9.38 14.73 -18.25
CA LEU A 363 -9.45 14.97 -16.80
C LEU A 363 -10.09 16.33 -16.46
N LYS A 364 -9.60 17.40 -17.10
CA LYS A 364 -10.12 18.77 -16.91
C LYS A 364 -11.60 18.88 -17.31
N ALA A 365 -12.01 18.19 -18.37
CA ALA A 365 -13.38 18.23 -18.88
C ALA A 365 -14.38 17.37 -18.08
N GLN A 366 -13.95 16.24 -17.52
CA GLN A 366 -14.83 15.27 -16.85
C GLN A 366 -14.88 15.44 -15.33
N VAL A 367 -13.76 15.84 -14.69
CA VAL A 367 -13.62 15.84 -13.22
C VAL A 367 -13.02 17.12 -12.64
N GLY A 368 -12.62 18.08 -13.49
CA GLY A 368 -12.09 19.37 -13.06
C GLY A 368 -10.65 19.27 -12.53
N HIS A 369 -10.42 19.73 -11.30
CA HIS A 369 -9.07 19.76 -10.71
C HIS A 369 -8.89 18.64 -9.66
N ASN A 370 -7.86 17.82 -9.87
CA ASN A 370 -7.34 16.87 -8.88
C ASN A 370 -5.81 16.96 -8.90
N ALA A 371 -5.23 17.52 -7.85
CA ALA A 371 -3.79 17.81 -7.76
C ALA A 371 -2.91 16.58 -7.99
N LYS A 372 -3.34 15.40 -7.53
CA LYS A 372 -2.59 14.13 -7.69
C LYS A 372 -2.57 13.66 -9.13
N LEU A 373 -3.70 13.69 -9.83
CA LEU A 373 -3.77 13.28 -11.24
C LEU A 373 -3.00 14.25 -12.14
N VAL A 374 -3.01 15.55 -11.81
CA VAL A 374 -2.18 16.57 -12.49
C VAL A 374 -0.69 16.34 -12.20
N SER A 375 -0.30 16.16 -10.94
CA SER A 375 1.06 15.80 -10.53
C SER A 375 1.56 14.50 -11.17
N SER A 376 0.72 13.47 -11.24
CA SER A 376 1.02 12.20 -11.87
C SER A 376 1.27 12.35 -13.37
N SER A 377 0.43 13.12 -14.10
CA SER A 377 0.65 13.45 -15.51
C SER A 377 2.00 14.16 -15.72
N HIS A 378 2.33 15.15 -14.88
CA HIS A 378 3.62 15.83 -14.93
C HIS A 378 4.80 14.90 -14.64
N ALA A 379 4.69 14.00 -13.65
CA ALA A 379 5.75 13.03 -13.34
C ALA A 379 5.96 11.99 -14.46
N ILE A 380 4.88 11.53 -15.10
CA ILE A 380 4.96 10.62 -16.25
C ILE A 380 5.58 11.34 -17.46
N LYS A 381 5.38 12.65 -17.61
CA LYS A 381 6.09 13.46 -18.62
C LYS A 381 7.60 13.52 -18.38
N VAL A 382 8.07 13.51 -17.13
CA VAL A 382 9.50 13.34 -16.80
C VAL A 382 9.97 11.93 -17.19
N TYR A 383 9.25 10.89 -16.77
CA TYR A 383 9.58 9.49 -17.05
C TYR A 383 9.62 9.16 -18.56
N ALA A 384 8.74 9.78 -19.36
CA ALA A 384 8.75 9.68 -20.82
C ALA A 384 9.97 10.33 -21.50
N ARG A 385 10.69 11.20 -20.79
CA ARG A 385 11.81 11.99 -21.31
C ARG A 385 13.18 11.60 -20.69
N GLU A 386 13.22 10.71 -19.68
CA GLU A 386 14.48 10.25 -19.05
C GLU A 386 15.42 9.46 -19.99
N ILE A 387 14.90 8.95 -21.11
CA ILE A 387 15.67 8.24 -22.17
C ILE A 387 16.94 8.99 -22.64
N GLY A 388 17.01 10.32 -22.50
CA GLY A 388 18.22 11.11 -22.76
C GLY A 388 19.44 10.74 -21.90
N PHE A 389 19.21 10.21 -20.69
CA PHE A 389 20.25 9.71 -19.78
C PHE A 389 20.68 8.26 -20.09
N HIS A 390 19.89 7.50 -20.85
CA HIS A 390 20.16 6.11 -21.22
C HIS A 390 20.71 6.04 -22.65
N ALA A 391 21.90 6.62 -22.86
CA ALA A 391 22.63 6.54 -24.12
C ALA A 391 24.06 6.11 -23.84
N SER A 392 24.58 5.16 -24.61
CA SER A 392 25.94 4.63 -24.39
C SER A 392 26.97 5.41 -25.20
N PRO A 393 28.07 5.91 -24.62
CA PRO A 393 29.16 6.45 -25.40
C PRO A 393 29.72 5.33 -26.32
N PRO A 394 30.04 5.63 -27.60
CA PRO A 394 30.55 4.62 -28.53
C PRO A 394 31.88 4.05 -28.04
N SER A 395 32.09 2.74 -28.18
CA SER A 395 33.32 2.10 -27.73
C SER A 395 34.50 2.56 -28.60
N VAL A 396 35.67 2.73 -27.97
CA VAL A 396 36.94 3.03 -28.66
C VAL A 396 37.27 1.97 -29.71
N PHE A 397 36.70 0.76 -29.59
CA PHE A 397 36.90 -0.37 -30.50
C PHE A 397 35.86 -0.46 -31.64
N ASP A 398 34.76 0.29 -31.61
CA ASP A 398 33.65 0.16 -32.59
C ASP A 398 33.97 0.76 -33.98
N PHE A 399 35.08 1.51 -34.10
CA PHE A 399 35.50 2.18 -35.34
C PHE A 399 35.82 1.25 -36.53
N ALA A 400 35.82 -0.08 -36.35
CA ALA A 400 36.42 -1.04 -37.27
C ALA A 400 35.44 -1.81 -38.20
N THR A 401 34.13 -1.79 -37.96
CA THR A 401 33.15 -2.59 -38.72
C THR A 401 32.28 -1.74 -39.66
N THR A 402 32.60 -1.77 -40.95
CA THR A 402 31.95 -0.94 -41.97
C THR A 402 30.59 -1.47 -42.42
N GLY A 403 29.54 -0.72 -42.09
CA GLY A 403 28.22 -0.74 -42.75
C GLY A 403 27.67 0.69 -42.81
N PRO A 404 26.49 0.93 -43.43
CA PRO A 404 25.79 2.21 -43.30
C PRO A 404 25.37 2.38 -41.83
N SER A 405 26.10 3.23 -41.10
CA SER A 405 25.92 3.37 -39.65
C SER A 405 24.55 3.96 -39.32
N GLN A 406 23.79 3.23 -38.49
CA GLN A 406 22.65 3.79 -37.77
C GLN A 406 23.11 5.02 -36.97
N PRO A 407 22.34 6.13 -36.94
CA PRO A 407 22.72 7.29 -36.16
C PRO A 407 22.69 6.94 -34.67
N SER A 408 23.85 6.91 -34.01
CA SER A 408 23.95 6.63 -32.56
C SER A 408 23.08 7.61 -31.76
N TRP A 409 22.31 7.08 -30.80
CA TRP A 409 21.44 7.90 -29.96
C TRP A 409 22.27 8.87 -29.10
N TYR A 410 23.42 8.43 -28.57
CA TYR A 410 24.34 9.24 -27.78
C TYR A 410 24.74 10.57 -28.45
N ALA A 411 24.98 10.56 -29.76
CA ALA A 411 25.38 11.73 -30.55
C ALA A 411 24.20 12.44 -31.26
N SER A 412 22.96 11.95 -31.10
CA SER A 412 21.82 12.44 -31.86
C SER A 412 21.29 13.79 -31.36
N PRO A 413 20.86 14.71 -32.26
CA PRO A 413 20.11 15.91 -31.86
C PRO A 413 18.77 15.60 -31.17
N ALA A 414 18.24 14.39 -31.37
CA ALA A 414 17.03 13.91 -30.69
C ALA A 414 17.29 13.67 -29.19
N ARG A 415 18.46 13.14 -28.81
CA ARG A 415 18.88 13.01 -27.41
C ARG A 415 19.02 14.37 -26.74
N GLN A 416 19.69 15.32 -27.40
CA GLN A 416 19.86 16.69 -26.92
C GLN A 416 18.51 17.36 -26.64
N ARG A 417 17.55 17.21 -27.57
CA ARG A 417 16.17 17.65 -27.37
C ARG A 417 15.51 16.96 -26.19
N SER A 418 15.60 15.63 -26.08
CA SER A 418 15.03 14.86 -24.97
C SER A 418 15.58 15.28 -23.60
N LEU A 419 16.85 15.67 -23.51
CA LEU A 419 17.50 16.15 -22.29
C LEU A 419 16.96 17.54 -21.87
N VAL A 420 16.90 18.49 -22.81
CA VAL A 420 16.33 19.83 -22.56
C VAL A 420 14.85 19.73 -22.18
N GLU A 421 14.09 18.92 -22.90
CA GLU A 421 12.69 18.62 -22.61
C GLU A 421 12.50 17.89 -21.27
N CYS A 422 13.42 17.00 -20.87
CA CYS A 422 13.35 16.34 -19.56
C CYS A 422 13.56 17.36 -18.43
N LEU A 423 14.53 18.26 -18.56
CA LEU A 423 14.73 19.35 -17.60
C LEU A 423 13.52 20.30 -17.52
N GLU A 424 12.92 20.65 -18.66
CA GLU A 424 11.65 21.40 -18.72
C GLU A 424 10.52 20.66 -17.99
N ALA A 425 10.37 19.36 -18.20
CA ALA A 425 9.33 18.56 -17.54
C ALA A 425 9.53 18.49 -16.03
N THR A 426 10.78 18.30 -15.58
CA THR A 426 11.13 18.20 -14.15
C THR A 426 10.93 19.52 -13.42
N THR A 427 11.40 20.62 -13.99
CA THR A 427 11.15 21.96 -13.44
C THR A 427 9.66 22.31 -13.44
N THR A 428 8.90 21.92 -14.47
CA THR A 428 7.43 22.05 -14.49
C THR A 428 6.77 21.26 -13.36
N TYR A 429 7.16 19.99 -13.15
CA TYR A 429 6.63 19.16 -12.06
C TYR A 429 6.91 19.77 -10.68
N LEU A 430 8.16 20.20 -10.44
CA LEU A 430 8.56 20.77 -9.15
C LEU A 430 7.88 22.13 -8.90
N ASN A 431 7.74 22.97 -9.93
CA ASN A 431 6.97 24.22 -9.84
C ASN A 431 5.49 23.94 -9.52
N HIS A 432 4.88 22.91 -10.12
CA HIS A 432 3.53 22.48 -9.77
C HIS A 432 3.42 22.03 -8.31
N PHE A 433 4.32 21.14 -7.85
CA PHE A 433 4.32 20.68 -6.45
C PHE A 433 4.48 21.84 -5.44
N LEU A 434 5.38 22.79 -5.72
CA LEU A 434 5.57 23.97 -4.88
C LEU A 434 4.36 24.90 -4.87
N SER A 435 3.54 24.91 -5.94
CA SER A 435 2.31 25.72 -6.04
C SER A 435 1.09 25.15 -5.33
N LEU A 436 1.12 23.87 -4.91
CA LEU A 436 0.01 23.22 -4.20
C LEU A 436 -0.26 23.86 -2.84
N SER A 437 -1.49 23.80 -2.36
CA SER A 437 -1.81 24.11 -0.97
C SER A 437 -1.18 23.09 -0.01
N SER A 438 -1.04 23.47 1.26
CA SER A 438 -0.56 22.57 2.32
C SER A 438 -1.50 21.38 2.53
N ALA A 439 -2.82 21.61 2.42
CA ALA A 439 -3.84 20.56 2.44
C ALA A 439 -3.70 19.56 1.27
N GLU A 440 -3.37 20.02 0.06
CA GLU A 440 -3.11 19.10 -1.07
C GLU A 440 -1.85 18.26 -0.84
N VAL A 441 -0.77 18.85 -0.31
CA VAL A 441 0.46 18.11 0.04
C VAL A 441 0.19 17.08 1.15
N LEU A 442 -0.63 17.41 2.16
CA LEU A 442 -1.01 16.46 3.22
C LEU A 442 -1.84 15.28 2.73
N ASN A 443 -2.52 15.43 1.59
CA ASN A 443 -3.29 14.36 0.96
C ASN A 443 -2.46 13.43 0.06
N PHE A 444 -1.17 13.74 -0.19
CA PHE A 444 -0.30 12.90 -1.04
C PHE A 444 -0.16 11.48 -0.49
N THR A 445 -0.02 10.51 -1.40
CA THR A 445 0.14 9.09 -1.04
C THR A 445 1.53 8.59 -1.43
N THR A 446 1.90 7.37 -1.02
CA THR A 446 3.23 6.80 -1.28
C THR A 446 3.63 6.90 -2.77
N PRO A 447 2.75 6.61 -3.76
CA PRO A 447 3.05 6.83 -5.18
C PRO A 447 3.38 8.28 -5.55
N ASP A 448 2.75 9.26 -4.91
CA ASP A 448 2.93 10.69 -5.23
C ASP A 448 4.24 11.23 -4.64
N LEU A 449 4.60 10.76 -3.45
CA LEU A 449 5.89 11.06 -2.82
C LEU A 449 7.05 10.37 -3.54
N LEU A 450 6.88 9.11 -3.98
CA LEU A 450 7.87 8.43 -4.83
C LEU A 450 8.09 9.18 -6.16
N ARG A 451 7.03 9.73 -6.77
CA ARG A 451 7.14 10.61 -7.94
C ARG A 451 7.90 11.91 -7.64
N LEU A 452 7.72 12.49 -6.45
CA LEU A 452 8.49 13.67 -6.02
C LEU A 452 9.98 13.35 -5.84
N LEU A 453 10.31 12.28 -5.11
CA LEU A 453 11.69 11.85 -4.93
C LEU A 453 12.36 11.58 -6.27
N TYR A 454 11.69 10.85 -7.17
CA TYR A 454 12.16 10.60 -8.54
C TYR A 454 12.39 11.89 -9.35
N ALA A 455 11.50 12.87 -9.29
CA ALA A 455 11.70 14.15 -9.98
C ALA A 455 12.91 14.94 -9.43
N VAL A 456 13.13 14.91 -8.11
CA VAL A 456 14.32 15.53 -7.50
C VAL A 456 15.60 14.76 -7.86
N LEU A 457 15.56 13.43 -7.94
CA LEU A 457 16.68 12.61 -8.43
C LEU A 457 17.06 12.94 -9.88
N ILE A 458 16.07 13.11 -10.77
CA ILE A 458 16.31 13.55 -12.16
C ILE A 458 16.93 14.96 -12.21
N LEU A 459 16.48 15.89 -11.36
CA LEU A 459 17.11 17.21 -11.27
C LEU A 459 18.54 17.13 -10.72
N GLY A 460 18.78 16.24 -9.74
CA GLY A 460 20.09 15.91 -9.21
C GLY A 460 21.04 15.45 -10.31
N ARG A 461 20.62 14.51 -11.18
CA ARG A 461 21.43 14.04 -12.33
C ARG A 461 21.82 15.14 -13.31
N PHE A 462 20.99 16.17 -13.52
CA PHE A 462 21.39 17.35 -14.30
C PHE A 462 22.42 18.24 -13.59
N SER A 463 22.53 18.15 -12.25
CA SER A 463 23.48 18.94 -11.46
C SER A 463 24.83 18.24 -11.19
N ALA A 464 24.84 16.92 -10.99
CA ALA A 464 26.07 16.12 -10.84
C ALA A 464 27.00 16.30 -12.05
N GLY A 465 26.47 16.08 -13.25
CA GLY A 465 27.19 16.17 -14.50
C GLY A 465 26.58 15.23 -15.53
N LEU A 466 26.65 15.61 -16.81
CA LEU A 466 26.04 14.84 -17.89
C LEU A 466 27.09 14.51 -18.94
N ASP A 467 27.30 13.21 -19.19
CA ASP A 467 28.07 12.73 -20.34
C ASP A 467 27.26 12.94 -21.64
N ALA A 468 27.36 14.14 -22.21
CA ALA A 468 26.78 14.51 -23.48
C ALA A 468 27.80 15.30 -24.32
N PRO A 469 27.93 15.04 -25.64
CA PRO A 469 28.93 15.68 -26.48
C PRO A 469 28.64 17.16 -26.75
N TRP A 470 27.37 17.58 -26.63
CA TRP A 470 26.91 18.97 -26.64
C TRP A 470 25.45 19.03 -26.14
N PRO A 471 24.99 20.12 -25.48
CA PRO A 471 25.80 21.20 -24.91
C PRO A 471 26.59 20.73 -23.68
N ASP A 472 27.56 21.54 -23.26
CA ASP A 472 28.41 21.26 -22.10
C ASP A 472 27.56 21.04 -20.81
N ALA A 473 28.00 20.11 -19.97
CA ALA A 473 27.37 19.76 -18.70
C ALA A 473 27.20 20.98 -17.77
N SER A 474 28.10 21.98 -17.86
CA SER A 474 27.96 23.25 -17.13
C SER A 474 26.64 23.98 -17.42
N VAL A 475 26.12 23.89 -18.65
CA VAL A 475 24.87 24.54 -19.08
C VAL A 475 23.66 23.85 -18.45
N PHE A 476 23.66 22.51 -18.41
CA PHE A 476 22.62 21.75 -17.71
C PHE A 476 22.67 21.98 -16.20
N ARG A 477 23.85 21.96 -15.58
CA ARG A 477 24.04 22.22 -14.14
C ARG A 477 23.54 23.61 -13.74
N ALA A 478 23.88 24.65 -14.53
CA ALA A 478 23.41 26.02 -14.30
C ALA A 478 21.89 26.15 -14.49
N SER A 479 21.33 25.45 -15.48
CA SER A 479 19.89 25.48 -15.77
C SER A 479 19.06 24.69 -14.76
N ALA A 480 19.64 23.66 -14.12
CA ALA A 480 18.97 22.79 -13.16
C ALA A 480 18.62 23.49 -11.84
N LYS A 481 19.38 24.51 -11.42
CA LYS A 481 19.09 25.31 -10.21
C LYS A 481 18.83 24.44 -8.95
N PHE A 482 19.50 23.29 -8.84
CA PHE A 482 19.15 22.23 -7.88
C PHE A 482 19.08 22.71 -6.42
N GLY A 483 20.04 23.56 -6.00
CA GLY A 483 20.03 24.18 -4.67
C GLY A 483 18.87 25.17 -4.41
N GLU A 484 18.37 25.86 -5.44
CA GLU A 484 17.16 26.70 -5.33
C GLU A 484 15.94 25.81 -5.08
N TYR A 485 15.79 24.73 -5.86
CA TYR A 485 14.70 23.77 -5.71
C TYR A 485 14.71 23.03 -4.37
N LEU A 486 15.87 22.57 -3.90
CA LEU A 486 16.00 21.99 -2.56
C LEU A 486 15.63 23.00 -1.46
N THR A 487 16.06 24.26 -1.59
CA THR A 487 15.68 25.34 -0.66
C THR A 487 14.16 25.60 -0.67
N ALA A 488 13.54 25.62 -1.86
CA ALA A 488 12.11 25.82 -2.02
C ALA A 488 11.30 24.64 -1.45
N LEU A 489 11.73 23.40 -1.67
CA LEU A 489 11.10 22.20 -1.11
C LEU A 489 11.17 22.19 0.42
N VAL A 490 12.35 22.45 1.00
CA VAL A 490 12.52 22.62 2.45
C VAL A 490 11.63 23.73 3.00
N GLY A 491 11.50 24.85 2.28
CA GLY A 491 10.53 25.91 2.58
C GLY A 491 9.10 25.41 2.58
N LYS A 492 8.69 24.67 1.54
CA LYS A 492 7.35 24.12 1.38
C LYS A 492 6.99 23.15 2.50
N PHE A 493 7.87 22.20 2.83
CA PHE A 493 7.63 21.26 3.94
C PHE A 493 7.56 21.95 5.30
N ARG A 494 8.42 22.94 5.57
CA ARG A 494 8.36 23.75 6.80
C ARG A 494 7.03 24.50 6.92
N ASN A 495 6.54 25.08 5.82
CA ASN A 495 5.27 25.81 5.80
C ASN A 495 4.08 24.84 6.00
N THR A 496 4.06 23.70 5.30
CA THR A 496 3.03 22.66 5.51
C THR A 496 3.04 22.15 6.94
N LEU A 497 4.20 21.90 7.56
CA LEU A 497 4.33 21.49 8.96
C LEU A 497 3.79 22.54 9.94
N ALA A 498 3.92 23.83 9.64
CA ALA A 498 3.43 24.91 10.51
C ALA A 498 1.90 25.01 10.58
N GLU A 499 1.17 24.35 9.66
CA GLU A 499 -0.30 24.26 9.66
C GLU A 499 -0.82 23.00 10.41
N ILE A 500 0.06 22.12 10.89
CA ILE A 500 -0.28 20.85 11.52
C ILE A 500 -0.28 20.98 13.04
N HIS A 501 -1.30 20.41 13.70
CA HIS A 501 -1.31 20.24 15.15
C HIS A 501 -0.35 19.11 15.57
N ASN A 502 0.53 19.36 16.54
CA ASN A 502 1.64 18.47 16.94
C ASN A 502 2.59 18.11 15.77
N PRO A 503 3.30 19.09 15.16
CA PRO A 503 4.16 18.82 14.03
C PRO A 503 5.40 17.92 14.24
N PRO A 504 6.00 17.72 15.46
CA PRO A 504 7.15 16.82 15.57
C PRO A 504 6.79 15.34 15.39
N ASP A 505 5.52 14.97 15.58
CA ASP A 505 5.00 13.60 15.46
C ASP A 505 4.48 13.26 14.04
N HIS A 506 4.90 14.03 13.03
CA HIS A 506 4.34 13.94 11.68
C HIS A 506 5.39 13.56 10.62
N TYR A 507 5.04 12.63 9.71
CA TYR A 507 5.96 12.04 8.73
C TYR A 507 6.72 13.06 7.85
N LEU A 508 6.11 14.23 7.57
CA LEU A 508 6.72 15.32 6.82
C LEU A 508 8.00 15.88 7.48
N VAL A 509 8.23 15.65 8.79
CA VAL A 509 9.48 15.99 9.46
C VAL A 509 10.66 15.22 8.86
N TYR A 510 10.49 13.92 8.58
CA TYR A 510 11.56 13.09 8.01
C TYR A 510 11.88 13.53 6.57
N LEU A 511 10.86 13.74 5.74
CA LEU A 511 11.04 14.28 4.38
C LEU A 511 11.65 15.69 4.39
N GLY A 512 11.24 16.54 5.33
CA GLY A 512 11.80 17.88 5.52
C GLY A 512 13.28 17.87 5.91
N ARG A 513 13.69 16.97 6.82
CA ARG A 513 15.10 16.74 7.18
C ARG A 513 15.90 16.22 6.01
N MET A 514 15.44 15.15 5.37
CA MET A 514 16.05 14.53 4.18
C MET A 514 16.34 15.56 3.06
N PHE A 515 15.40 16.45 2.73
CA PHE A 515 15.68 17.54 1.76
C PHE A 515 16.61 18.62 2.30
N GLU A 516 16.58 18.92 3.61
CA GLU A 516 17.48 19.87 4.28
C GLU A 516 18.92 19.38 4.34
N ASP A 517 19.13 18.10 4.60
CA ASP A 517 20.45 17.49 4.64
C ASP A 517 21.02 17.31 3.22
N SER A 518 20.18 16.92 2.25
CA SER A 518 20.52 16.98 0.81
C SER A 518 20.96 18.39 0.38
N ARG A 519 20.26 19.43 0.86
CA ARG A 519 20.56 20.85 0.60
C ARG A 519 21.91 21.26 1.17
N ARG A 520 22.24 20.82 2.40
CA ARG A 520 23.54 21.07 3.04
C ARG A 520 24.67 20.38 2.27
N CYS A 521 24.50 19.09 2.00
CA CYS A 521 25.43 18.26 1.24
C CYS A 521 25.79 18.91 -0.12
N TYR A 522 24.78 19.28 -0.91
CA TYR A 522 24.98 19.97 -2.20
C TYR A 522 25.62 21.37 -2.06
N SER A 523 25.27 22.11 -1.00
CA SER A 523 25.86 23.44 -0.75
C SER A 523 27.36 23.34 -0.41
N SER A 524 27.75 22.37 0.42
CA SER A 524 29.16 22.11 0.74
C SER A 524 29.96 21.63 -0.48
N ALA A 525 29.36 20.76 -1.31
CA ALA A 525 29.96 20.31 -2.58
C ALA A 525 30.31 21.49 -3.50
N THR A 526 29.35 22.41 -3.68
CA THR A 526 29.46 23.54 -4.61
C THR A 526 30.24 24.73 -4.06
N ALA A 527 30.39 24.85 -2.74
CA ALA A 527 31.19 25.89 -2.08
C ALA A 527 32.69 25.55 -1.96
N GLY A 528 33.06 24.26 -1.93
CA GLY A 528 34.47 23.84 -2.06
C GLY A 528 35.37 24.12 -0.85
N ALA A 529 34.85 24.12 0.38
CA ALA A 529 35.66 24.25 1.60
C ALA A 529 35.06 23.47 2.79
N ILE A 530 35.95 22.98 3.67
CA ILE A 530 35.58 22.26 4.89
C ILE A 530 35.04 23.25 5.94
N THR A 531 33.88 22.96 6.53
CA THR A 531 33.60 23.34 7.93
C THR A 531 32.67 22.32 8.59
N ILE A 532 32.80 22.17 9.90
CA ILE A 532 32.18 21.10 10.70
C ILE A 532 30.71 21.44 11.07
N THR A 533 29.92 20.40 11.31
CA THR A 533 28.51 20.43 11.75
C THR A 533 28.21 21.42 12.89
N GLU A 534 27.32 22.38 12.65
CA GLU A 534 26.55 23.06 13.71
C GLU A 534 25.16 22.43 13.84
N ASN A 535 24.82 21.95 15.05
CA ASN A 535 23.52 21.32 15.32
C ASN A 535 22.42 22.38 15.49
N LEU A 536 21.70 22.66 14.40
CA LEU A 536 20.60 23.64 14.32
C LEU A 536 19.36 23.35 15.19
N PHE A 537 19.39 22.28 16.00
CA PHE A 537 18.35 21.93 16.99
C PHE A 537 18.88 21.80 18.42
N ALA A 538 20.08 22.30 18.71
CA ALA A 538 20.51 22.50 20.10
C ALA A 538 19.53 23.48 20.80
N SER A 539 18.93 23.06 21.92
CA SER A 539 18.06 23.92 22.72
C SER A 539 18.83 25.12 23.24
N LYS A 540 18.35 26.34 22.95
CA LYS A 540 18.96 27.58 23.46
C LYS A 540 18.80 27.69 24.97
N SER A 541 19.81 27.25 25.71
CA SER A 541 19.95 27.60 27.12
C SER A 541 20.14 29.12 27.25
N LEU A 542 19.23 29.78 27.96
CA LEU A 542 19.49 31.13 28.43
C LEU A 542 20.64 31.07 29.44
N LYS A 543 21.71 31.83 29.19
CA LYS A 543 22.72 32.09 30.22
C LYS A 543 22.15 33.13 31.19
N LEU A 544 21.80 32.67 32.38
CA LEU A 544 21.79 33.48 33.59
C LEU A 544 22.98 33.06 34.46
N THR A 545 23.55 34.03 35.18
CA THR A 545 24.73 33.85 36.02
C THR A 545 24.38 33.22 37.37
N GLU A 546 25.40 32.71 38.08
CA GLU A 546 25.30 31.94 39.31
C GLU A 546 24.90 32.77 40.55
N ASP A 547 24.76 32.07 41.69
CA ASP A 547 24.59 32.53 43.08
C ASP A 547 23.24 33.12 43.53
N ASP A 548 22.34 32.25 44.04
CA ASP A 548 21.87 32.27 45.44
C ASP A 548 21.19 30.92 45.82
N PRO A 549 21.31 30.35 47.04
CA PRO A 549 20.74 29.04 47.36
C PRO A 549 19.52 29.10 48.31
N THR A 550 18.31 28.76 47.84
CA THR A 550 17.20 28.34 48.72
C THR A 550 16.04 27.63 48.00
N ALA A 551 15.32 26.80 48.76
CA ALA A 551 13.98 26.27 48.53
C ALA A 551 13.72 25.25 47.39
N GLU A 552 13.08 24.16 47.81
CA GLU A 552 12.65 22.99 47.03
C GLU A 552 11.60 23.31 45.96
N CYS A 553 11.65 22.61 44.82
CA CYS A 553 10.48 21.92 44.27
C CYS A 553 10.87 20.86 43.23
N CYS A 554 10.57 19.59 43.48
CA CYS A 554 10.83 18.50 42.53
C CYS A 554 9.69 18.36 41.51
N VAL A 555 10.02 18.10 40.25
CA VAL A 555 9.16 17.40 39.28
C VAL A 555 10.06 16.50 38.43
N ASP A 556 9.94 15.18 38.59
CA ASP A 556 10.73 14.22 37.84
C ASP A 556 10.29 14.13 36.38
N ILE A 557 11.26 13.99 35.47
CA ILE A 557 11.03 13.67 34.06
C ILE A 557 11.19 12.15 33.90
N PRO A 558 10.19 11.42 33.38
CA PRO A 558 10.34 9.99 33.11
C PRO A 558 11.28 9.73 31.93
N ASP A 559 12.27 8.84 32.10
CA ASP A 559 13.11 8.34 31.01
C ASP A 559 12.28 7.62 29.95
N GLY A 560 12.52 7.88 28.66
CA GLY A 560 11.74 7.22 27.59
C GLY A 560 11.86 7.76 26.16
N LEU A 561 13.04 8.18 25.68
CA LEU A 561 13.21 8.68 24.30
C LEU A 561 14.20 7.90 23.40
N ASP A 562 14.67 6.72 23.83
CA ASP A 562 15.60 5.86 23.07
C ASP A 562 14.94 5.04 21.92
N ASN A 563 13.76 5.45 21.42
CA ASN A 563 12.94 4.63 20.50
C ASN A 563 12.58 5.30 19.16
N CYS A 564 13.23 6.42 18.83
CA CYS A 564 13.34 6.89 17.46
C CYS A 564 14.42 6.04 16.74
N PRO A 565 14.24 5.58 15.49
CA PRO A 565 15.30 4.86 14.78
C PRO A 565 16.54 5.76 14.61
N ASP A 566 17.74 5.20 14.73
CA ASP A 566 19.00 5.95 14.55
C ASP A 566 19.30 6.21 13.07
N PHE A 567 18.48 7.06 12.45
CA PHE A 567 18.72 7.62 11.12
C PHE A 567 20.04 8.41 11.06
N ASP A 568 20.49 8.96 12.19
CA ASP A 568 21.70 9.76 12.30
C ASP A 568 22.94 8.92 11.98
N SER A 569 22.94 7.62 12.35
CA SER A 569 23.96 6.65 11.91
C SER A 569 24.00 6.47 10.39
N PHE A 570 22.85 6.20 9.76
CA PHE A 570 22.76 5.89 8.32
C PHE A 570 23.28 7.04 7.44
N PHE A 571 22.86 8.28 7.73
CA PHE A 571 23.34 9.45 7.01
C PHE A 571 24.82 9.73 7.27
N ARG A 572 25.33 9.41 8.47
CA ARG A 572 26.73 9.64 8.85
C ARG A 572 27.73 8.67 8.21
N GLU A 573 27.31 7.44 7.91
CA GLU A 573 28.15 6.48 7.16
C GLU A 573 28.25 6.86 5.67
N HIS A 574 27.14 7.23 5.03
CA HIS A 574 27.12 7.56 3.59
C HIS A 574 27.80 8.89 3.23
N LEU A 575 28.05 9.76 4.22
CA LEU A 575 28.84 11.00 4.07
C LEU A 575 30.35 10.76 3.80
N THR A 576 30.80 9.52 3.65
CA THR A 576 32.20 9.15 3.34
C THR A 576 32.48 8.94 1.84
N ALA A 577 31.46 9.03 0.97
CA ALA A 577 31.57 8.80 -0.47
C ALA A 577 31.96 10.05 -1.30
N SER A 578 32.11 9.87 -2.61
CA SER A 578 32.35 10.95 -3.60
C SER A 578 31.08 11.78 -3.85
N ASP A 579 31.22 12.88 -4.62
CA ASP A 579 30.23 13.93 -4.94
C ASP A 579 28.89 13.88 -4.17
N PRO A 580 28.59 14.85 -3.29
CA PRO A 580 27.34 14.87 -2.54
C PRO A 580 26.02 14.88 -3.34
N VAL A 581 26.03 15.00 -4.67
CA VAL A 581 24.86 14.66 -5.51
C VAL A 581 24.73 13.14 -5.72
N ASP A 582 25.84 12.43 -5.90
CA ASP A 582 25.87 10.97 -6.00
C ASP A 582 25.39 10.33 -4.70
N VAL A 583 25.73 10.88 -3.52
CA VAL A 583 25.16 10.44 -2.21
C VAL A 583 23.63 10.51 -2.19
N PHE A 584 23.02 11.52 -2.81
CA PHE A 584 21.55 11.61 -2.93
C PHE A 584 20.99 10.63 -3.96
N ILE A 585 21.73 10.33 -5.03
CA ILE A 585 21.38 9.33 -6.04
C ILE A 585 21.46 7.91 -5.46
N ASP A 586 22.49 7.61 -4.68
CA ASP A 586 22.69 6.35 -3.94
C ASP A 586 21.62 6.16 -2.85
N TRP A 587 21.23 7.23 -2.15
CA TRP A 587 20.06 7.20 -1.26
C TRP A 587 18.77 6.90 -2.03
N GLY A 588 18.61 7.49 -3.23
CA GLY A 588 17.52 7.15 -4.16
C GLY A 588 17.56 5.70 -4.66
N ALA A 589 18.75 5.12 -4.79
CA ALA A 589 18.95 3.71 -5.14
C ALA A 589 18.71 2.76 -3.95
N ALA A 590 19.00 3.18 -2.71
CA ALA A 590 18.70 2.42 -1.50
C ALA A 590 17.17 2.31 -1.21
N ILE A 591 16.37 3.19 -1.82
CA ILE A 591 14.90 3.11 -1.81
C ILE A 591 14.36 2.09 -2.84
N ALA A 592 15.18 1.69 -3.84
CA ALA A 592 14.79 0.80 -4.92
C ALA A 592 14.82 -0.69 -4.50
#